data_AF-A0A6V8N3F0-F1
#
_entry.id   AF-A0A6V8N3F0-F1
#
_cell.length_a   1.000
_cell.length_b   1.000
_cell.length_c   1.000
_cell.angle_alpha   90.00
_cell.angle_beta   90.00
_cell.angle_gamma   90.00
#
_symmetry.space_group_name_H-M   'P 1'
#
loop_
_entity.id
_entity.type
_entity.pdbx_description
1 polymer ?
#
loop_
_entity_poly.entity_id
_entity_poly.type
_entity_poly.pdbx_seq_one_letter_code
_entity_poly.pdbx_strand_id
1 'polypeptide(L)'
;MRKKLSLRLAVVITIVSAFFSTSVFALGGYKSLSGDEKELADALVRNLEINESDAYDLFEEVKAHLNKKNWQYDGYTNDTLSGSKVKDSNVKFWFFNLTNDDRFVNVSFIKFTKEKQVLIQSVETLPRGSQSAIDKYNAVKKDKAFELVTDNDNFSVFKKTGYSDKVKVYTNSGVGAIQYVDFIKHDLKF
;
A
#
# COMPACT_ATOMS: atom_id res chain seq x y z
N MET A 1 -1.11 -20.66 57.76
CA MET A 1 -0.15 -20.59 56.63
C MET A 1 -0.79 -20.43 55.24
N ARG A 2 -1.97 -21.02 54.94
CA ARG A 2 -2.57 -21.02 53.58
C ARG A 2 -2.98 -19.64 53.01
N LYS A 3 -3.44 -18.68 53.83
CA LYS A 3 -3.88 -17.34 53.36
C LYS A 3 -2.75 -16.45 52.80
N LYS A 4 -1.49 -16.63 53.22
CA LYS A 4 -0.35 -15.85 52.70
C LYS A 4 0.10 -16.32 51.30
N LEU A 5 -0.16 -17.59 50.96
CA LEU A 5 0.20 -18.16 49.67
C LEU A 5 -0.76 -17.71 48.56
N SER A 6 -2.07 -17.61 48.87
CA SER A 6 -3.10 -17.15 47.92
C SER A 6 -2.95 -15.68 47.55
N LEU A 7 -2.53 -14.82 48.49
CA LEU A 7 -2.31 -13.40 48.23
C LEU A 7 -1.08 -13.17 47.32
N ARG A 8 0.00 -13.92 47.53
CA ARG A 8 1.20 -13.85 46.67
C ARG A 8 0.92 -14.32 45.25
N LEU A 9 0.13 -15.38 45.10
CA LEU A 9 -0.27 -15.89 43.80
C LEU A 9 -1.18 -14.89 43.05
N ALA A 10 -2.12 -14.27 43.74
CA ALA A 10 -2.99 -13.24 43.16
C ALA A 10 -2.18 -12.01 42.69
N VAL A 11 -1.22 -11.55 43.48
CA VAL A 11 -0.33 -10.43 43.10
C VAL A 11 0.51 -10.77 41.88
N VAL A 12 1.08 -11.98 41.82
CA VAL A 12 1.87 -12.42 40.65
C VAL A 12 0.99 -12.49 39.40
N ILE A 13 -0.23 -13.02 39.48
CA ILE A 13 -1.16 -13.07 38.35
C ILE A 13 -1.50 -11.66 37.86
N THR A 14 -1.84 -10.73 38.76
CA THR A 14 -2.17 -9.35 38.39
C THR A 14 -1.00 -8.65 37.71
N ILE A 15 0.23 -8.83 38.23
CA ILE A 15 1.44 -8.25 37.62
C ILE A 15 1.67 -8.83 36.23
N VAL A 16 1.62 -10.16 36.10
CA VAL A 16 1.82 -10.84 34.82
C VAL A 16 0.76 -10.42 33.79
N SER A 17 -0.52 -10.36 34.18
CA SER A 17 -1.60 -9.89 33.31
C SER A 17 -1.44 -8.43 32.90
N ALA A 18 -0.98 -7.55 33.80
CA ALA A 18 -0.68 -6.16 33.47
C ALA A 18 0.47 -6.06 32.45
N PHE A 19 1.56 -6.80 32.65
CA PHE A 19 2.69 -6.84 31.72
C PHE A 19 2.31 -7.38 30.34
N PHE A 20 1.50 -8.44 30.27
CA PHE A 20 1.02 -8.97 28.99
C PHE A 20 0.04 -8.02 28.28
N SER A 21 -0.82 -7.32 29.03
CA SER A 21 -1.73 -6.35 28.42
C SER A 21 -1.00 -5.17 27.78
N THR A 22 0.08 -4.68 28.39
CA THR A 22 0.87 -3.55 27.82
C THR A 22 1.82 -3.99 26.72
N SER A 23 2.32 -5.23 26.73
CA SER A 23 3.23 -5.73 25.70
C SER A 23 2.52 -6.20 24.43
N VAL A 24 1.25 -6.64 24.51
CA VAL A 24 0.45 -6.95 23.31
C VAL A 24 0.13 -5.70 22.49
N PHE A 25 -0.11 -4.54 23.13
CA PHE A 25 -0.26 -3.27 22.42
C PHE A 25 1.07 -2.70 21.87
N ALA A 26 2.22 -3.20 22.34
CA ALA A 26 3.54 -2.81 21.84
C ALA A 26 4.04 -3.71 20.68
N LEU A 27 3.34 -4.80 20.37
CA LEU A 27 3.74 -5.79 19.36
C LEU A 27 3.19 -5.52 17.96
N GLY A 28 2.32 -4.53 17.78
CA GLY A 28 1.77 -4.13 16.49
C GLY A 28 1.64 -2.62 16.35
N GLY A 29 1.65 -2.12 15.11
CA GLY A 29 1.47 -0.71 14.80
C GLY A 29 2.75 0.03 14.40
N TYR A 30 2.64 1.34 14.28
CA TYR A 30 3.71 2.19 13.75
C TYR A 30 5.07 2.02 14.45
N LYS A 31 5.06 1.86 15.78
CA LYS A 31 6.28 1.75 16.60
C LYS A 31 7.00 0.40 16.44
N SER A 32 6.34 -0.64 15.89
CA SER A 32 6.98 -1.93 15.63
C SER A 32 7.67 -1.99 14.27
N LEU A 33 7.43 -1.01 13.39
CA LEU A 33 8.12 -0.93 12.09
C LEU A 33 9.62 -0.70 12.26
N SER A 34 10.43 -1.27 11.37
CA SER A 34 11.88 -1.09 11.37
C SER A 34 12.47 -1.01 9.96
N GLY A 35 13.68 -0.45 9.85
CA GLY A 35 14.40 -0.27 8.59
C GLY A 35 13.55 0.46 7.53
N ASP A 36 13.59 -0.04 6.30
CA ASP A 36 12.85 0.46 5.13
C ASP A 36 11.35 0.68 5.37
N GLU A 37 10.70 -0.15 6.19
CA GLU A 37 9.26 -0.01 6.47
C GLU A 37 9.00 1.24 7.31
N LYS A 38 9.84 1.44 8.32
CA LYS A 38 9.77 2.62 9.18
C LYS A 38 10.10 3.87 8.39
N GLU A 39 11.09 3.81 7.51
CA GLU A 39 11.47 4.92 6.62
C GLU A 39 10.30 5.33 5.71
N LEU A 40 9.61 4.37 5.10
CA LEU A 40 8.44 4.65 4.26
C LEU A 40 7.29 5.24 5.08
N ALA A 41 7.00 4.68 6.25
CA ALA A 41 5.95 5.18 7.13
C ALA A 41 6.28 6.57 7.72
N ASP A 42 7.55 6.86 8.01
CA ASP A 42 8.02 8.20 8.37
C ASP A 42 7.86 9.19 7.21
N ALA A 43 8.14 8.76 5.97
CA ALA A 43 7.92 9.58 4.78
C ALA A 43 6.44 9.93 4.59
N LEU A 44 5.51 9.00 4.88
CA LEU A 44 4.07 9.30 4.89
C LEU A 44 3.71 10.40 5.90
N VAL A 45 4.18 10.27 7.14
CA VAL A 45 3.98 11.29 8.20
C VAL A 45 4.47 12.66 7.73
N ARG A 46 5.71 12.72 7.21
CA ARG A 46 6.32 13.99 6.79
C ARG A 46 5.64 14.59 5.56
N ASN A 47 5.46 13.80 4.50
CA ASN A 47 5.05 14.31 3.19
C ASN A 47 3.55 14.59 3.12
N LEU A 48 2.74 13.82 3.86
CA LEU A 48 1.29 14.01 3.91
C LEU A 48 0.86 14.78 5.17
N GLU A 49 1.76 15.07 6.11
CA GLU A 49 1.44 15.78 7.36
C GLU A 49 0.29 15.08 8.12
N ILE A 50 0.42 13.77 8.37
CA ILE A 50 -0.58 12.93 9.05
C ILE A 50 0.00 12.33 10.34
N ASN A 51 -0.86 11.79 11.21
CA ASN A 51 -0.41 11.15 12.44
C ASN A 51 0.22 9.76 12.15
N GLU A 52 0.91 9.21 13.15
CA GLU A 52 1.59 7.90 13.03
C GLU A 52 0.62 6.73 12.80
N SER A 53 -0.61 6.82 13.33
CA SER A 53 -1.61 5.76 13.17
C SER A 53 -2.10 5.68 11.73
N ASP A 54 -2.49 6.82 11.14
CA ASP A 54 -2.93 6.91 9.75
C ASP A 54 -1.77 6.53 8.81
N ALA A 55 -0.54 6.94 9.12
CA ALA A 55 0.63 6.54 8.34
C ALA A 55 0.89 5.03 8.38
N TYR A 56 0.68 4.37 9.53
CA TYR A 56 0.77 2.92 9.63
C TYR A 56 -0.30 2.23 8.78
N ASP A 57 -1.55 2.69 8.85
CA ASP A 57 -2.63 2.10 8.07
C ASP A 57 -2.37 2.26 6.56
N LEU A 58 -1.96 3.44 6.10
CA LEU A 58 -1.60 3.67 4.69
C LEU A 58 -0.40 2.83 4.25
N PHE A 59 0.59 2.64 5.11
CA PHE A 59 1.71 1.74 4.86
C PHE A 59 1.21 0.30 4.67
N GLU A 60 0.31 -0.16 5.54
CA GLU A 60 -0.25 -1.52 5.49
C GLU A 60 -1.02 -1.78 4.19
N GLU A 61 -1.69 -0.77 3.61
CA GLU A 61 -2.37 -0.87 2.31
C GLU A 61 -1.38 -1.17 1.17
N VAL A 62 -0.16 -0.63 1.24
CA VAL A 62 0.80 -0.70 0.12
C VAL A 62 1.94 -1.69 0.37
N LYS A 63 2.07 -2.23 1.58
CA LYS A 63 3.22 -3.08 1.97
C LYS A 63 3.41 -4.30 1.08
N ALA A 64 2.31 -4.83 0.52
CA ALA A 64 2.35 -5.97 -0.38
C ALA A 64 3.18 -5.71 -1.64
N HIS A 65 3.31 -4.44 -2.04
CA HIS A 65 4.13 -4.03 -3.17
C HIS A 65 5.62 -3.87 -2.83
N LEU A 66 5.98 -3.80 -1.55
CA LEU A 66 7.32 -3.42 -1.07
C LEU A 66 8.29 -4.61 -0.92
N ASN A 67 8.17 -5.68 -1.72
CA ASN A 67 9.05 -6.84 -1.58
C ASN A 67 10.51 -6.48 -1.90
N LYS A 68 11.34 -6.39 -0.86
CA LYS A 68 12.59 -5.61 -0.76
C LYS A 68 13.82 -6.15 -1.50
N LYS A 69 13.71 -7.17 -2.35
CA LYS A 69 14.88 -7.66 -3.10
C LYS A 69 15.25 -6.69 -4.22
N ASN A 70 16.45 -6.12 -4.14
CA ASN A 70 17.06 -5.26 -5.16
C ASN A 70 16.22 -4.04 -5.55
N TRP A 71 15.46 -3.47 -4.61
CA TRP A 71 14.61 -2.33 -4.92
C TRP A 71 15.40 -1.02 -5.04
N GLN A 72 15.01 -0.21 -6.02
CA GLN A 72 15.31 1.22 -6.06
C GLN A 72 13.99 1.98 -5.98
N TYR A 73 13.98 3.05 -5.19
CA TYR A 73 12.84 3.94 -5.11
C TYR A 73 13.25 5.39 -5.34
N ASP A 74 12.36 6.13 -5.98
CA ASP A 74 12.40 7.58 -6.08
C ASP A 74 11.01 8.13 -5.75
N GLY A 75 10.92 9.41 -5.42
CA GLY A 75 9.64 10.00 -5.09
C GLY A 75 9.59 11.51 -5.25
N TYR A 76 8.36 11.98 -5.42
CA TYR A 76 8.04 13.37 -5.66
C TYR A 76 6.95 13.83 -4.68
N THR A 77 7.13 15.01 -4.13
CA THR A 77 6.22 15.66 -3.20
C THR A 77 5.90 17.07 -3.68
N ASN A 78 5.05 17.79 -2.95
CA ASN A 78 4.82 19.21 -3.17
C ASN A 78 6.14 20.03 -3.19
N ASP A 79 7.13 19.63 -2.39
CA ASP A 79 8.39 20.36 -2.24
C ASP A 79 9.43 20.06 -3.32
N THR A 80 9.42 18.85 -3.89
CA THR A 80 10.41 18.45 -4.90
C THR A 80 10.12 19.07 -6.27
N LEU A 81 8.89 19.53 -6.51
CA LEU A 81 8.49 20.17 -7.77
C LEU A 81 8.82 21.66 -7.75
N SER A 82 10.09 22.00 -7.97
CA SER A 82 10.57 23.38 -8.03
C SER A 82 9.78 24.19 -9.09
N GLY A 83 9.32 25.38 -8.71
CA GLY A 83 8.55 26.28 -9.59
C GLY A 83 7.07 25.91 -9.78
N SER A 84 6.56 24.87 -9.11
CA SER A 84 5.15 24.49 -9.21
C SER A 84 4.26 25.30 -8.26
N LYS A 85 3.06 25.66 -8.74
CA LYS A 85 2.01 26.31 -7.93
C LYS A 85 1.46 25.42 -6.81
N VAL A 86 1.83 24.14 -6.81
CA VAL A 86 1.32 23.15 -5.84
C VAL A 86 2.13 23.08 -4.55
N LYS A 87 3.29 23.75 -4.47
CA LYS A 87 4.13 23.73 -3.28
C LYS A 87 3.36 24.18 -2.03
N ASP A 88 2.61 25.27 -2.17
CA ASP A 88 1.82 25.87 -1.10
C ASP A 88 0.36 25.36 -1.07
N SER A 89 0.06 24.25 -1.76
CA SER A 89 -1.29 23.69 -1.81
C SER A 89 -1.69 23.04 -0.49
N ASN A 90 -2.97 23.17 -0.13
CA ASN A 90 -3.59 22.41 0.96
C ASN A 90 -3.82 20.93 0.61
N VAL A 91 -3.64 20.56 -0.66
CA VAL A 91 -3.58 19.18 -1.12
C VAL A 91 -2.13 18.73 -1.09
N LYS A 92 -1.83 17.76 -0.24
CA LYS A 92 -0.50 17.17 -0.12
C LYS A 92 -0.45 15.89 -0.92
N PHE A 93 0.67 15.64 -1.60
CA PHE A 93 0.85 14.40 -2.33
C PHE A 93 2.24 13.82 -2.09
N TRP A 94 2.30 12.52 -2.28
CA TRP A 94 3.55 11.81 -2.41
C TRP A 94 3.41 10.74 -3.48
N PHE A 95 4.19 10.88 -4.53
CA PHE A 95 4.38 9.87 -5.54
C PHE A 95 5.66 9.13 -5.20
N PHE A 96 5.65 7.80 -5.24
CA PHE A 96 6.87 7.03 -5.20
C PHE A 96 6.82 5.90 -6.23
N ASN A 97 7.96 5.68 -6.90
CA ASN A 97 8.13 4.55 -7.79
C ASN A 97 9.08 3.55 -7.17
N LEU A 98 8.86 2.30 -7.53
CA LEU A 98 9.51 1.14 -6.97
C LEU A 98 9.88 0.23 -8.12
N THR A 99 11.16 -0.01 -8.32
CA THR A 99 11.64 -0.91 -9.38
C THR A 99 12.40 -2.06 -8.76
N ASN A 100 12.10 -3.29 -9.19
CA ASN A 100 12.89 -4.47 -8.89
C ASN A 100 13.13 -5.30 -10.17
N ASP A 101 13.70 -6.50 -10.02
CA ASP A 101 14.11 -7.35 -11.14
C ASP A 101 12.94 -7.75 -12.08
N ASP A 102 11.69 -7.76 -11.62
CA ASP A 102 10.55 -8.31 -12.38
C ASP A 102 9.30 -7.42 -12.46
N ARG A 103 9.33 -6.24 -11.82
CA ARG A 103 8.19 -5.32 -11.76
C ARG A 103 8.58 -3.86 -11.57
N PHE A 104 7.66 -3.01 -12.00
CA PHE A 104 7.62 -1.59 -11.68
C PHE A 104 6.33 -1.31 -10.91
N VAL A 105 6.44 -0.72 -9.73
CA VAL A 105 5.28 -0.27 -8.94
C VAL A 105 5.32 1.25 -8.87
N ASN A 106 4.20 1.90 -9.14
CA ASN A 106 4.04 3.33 -8.94
C ASN A 106 2.90 3.51 -7.97
N VAL A 107 3.14 4.21 -6.87
CA VAL A 107 2.14 4.45 -5.86
C VAL A 107 2.03 5.95 -5.63
N SER A 108 0.80 6.44 -5.61
CA SER A 108 0.47 7.84 -5.42
C SER A 108 -0.41 7.98 -4.20
N PHE A 109 -0.02 8.81 -3.26
CA PHE A 109 -0.87 9.27 -2.17
C PHE A 109 -1.26 10.72 -2.42
N ILE A 110 -2.55 11.02 -2.32
CA ILE A 110 -3.07 12.38 -2.43
C ILE A 110 -3.98 12.64 -1.24
N LYS A 111 -3.53 13.48 -0.32
CA LYS A 111 -4.27 13.91 0.86
C LYS A 111 -5.13 15.13 0.53
N PHE A 112 -6.43 14.97 0.75
CA PHE A 112 -7.42 16.02 0.73
C PHE A 112 -7.71 16.46 2.16
N THR A 113 -7.09 17.56 2.59
CA THR A 113 -7.15 18.02 3.99
C THR A 113 -8.57 18.32 4.45
N LYS A 114 -9.40 18.93 3.60
CA LYS A 114 -10.79 19.28 3.95
C LYS A 114 -11.67 18.04 4.09
N GLU A 115 -11.50 17.08 3.19
CA GLU A 115 -12.27 15.84 3.12
C GLU A 115 -11.76 14.78 4.09
N LYS A 116 -10.64 15.06 4.78
CA LYS A 116 -10.08 14.16 5.78
C LYS A 116 -9.72 12.78 5.20
N GLN A 117 -9.22 12.77 3.97
CA GLN A 117 -9.05 11.56 3.18
C GLN A 117 -7.71 11.53 2.46
N VAL A 118 -7.20 10.31 2.25
CA VAL A 118 -6.10 10.04 1.33
C VAL A 118 -6.61 9.13 0.22
N LEU A 119 -6.45 9.58 -1.02
CA LEU A 119 -6.60 8.74 -2.20
C LEU A 119 -5.26 8.07 -2.48
N ILE A 120 -5.28 6.76 -2.59
CA ILE A 120 -4.13 5.93 -2.94
C ILE A 120 -4.39 5.39 -4.34
N GLN A 121 -3.42 5.55 -5.23
CA GLN A 121 -3.40 4.85 -6.52
C GLN A 121 -2.17 3.97 -6.58
N SER A 122 -2.34 2.68 -6.81
CA SER A 122 -1.24 1.75 -7.07
C SER A 122 -1.31 1.27 -8.52
N VAL A 123 -0.16 1.28 -9.19
CA VAL A 123 0.02 0.74 -10.54
C VAL A 123 1.21 -0.21 -10.51
N GLU A 124 0.95 -1.50 -10.53
CA GLU A 124 1.98 -2.53 -10.66
C GLU A 124 2.04 -3.01 -12.10
N THR A 125 3.20 -2.87 -12.74
CA THR A 125 3.47 -3.34 -14.10
C THR A 125 4.45 -4.49 -14.05
N LEU A 126 4.05 -5.61 -14.63
CA LEU A 126 4.82 -6.84 -14.77
C LEU A 126 5.18 -7.02 -16.24
N PRO A 127 6.42 -6.70 -16.67
CA PRO A 127 6.92 -7.06 -17.99
C PRO A 127 6.95 -8.60 -18.11
N ARG A 128 6.36 -9.15 -19.17
CA ARG A 128 6.24 -10.60 -19.37
C ARG A 128 6.46 -10.97 -20.84
N GLY A 129 6.59 -12.26 -21.11
CA GLY A 129 6.48 -12.76 -22.48
C GLY A 129 5.05 -12.66 -22.99
N SER A 130 4.88 -12.55 -24.31
CA SER A 130 3.55 -12.49 -24.93
C SER A 130 2.64 -13.65 -24.52
N GLN A 131 3.17 -14.87 -24.42
CA GLN A 131 2.40 -16.04 -24.01
C GLN A 131 1.83 -15.89 -22.59
N SER A 132 2.64 -15.47 -21.62
CA SER A 132 2.17 -15.27 -20.24
C SER A 132 1.11 -14.16 -20.15
N ALA A 133 1.21 -13.12 -20.98
CA ALA A 133 0.19 -12.09 -21.07
C ALA A 133 -1.12 -12.64 -21.70
N ILE A 134 -1.04 -13.44 -22.76
CA ILE A 134 -2.19 -14.13 -23.38
C ILE A 134 -2.86 -15.08 -22.37
N ASP A 135 -2.09 -15.84 -21.61
CA ASP A 135 -2.60 -16.74 -20.58
C ASP A 135 -3.36 -15.96 -19.50
N LYS A 136 -2.82 -14.81 -19.07
CA LYS A 136 -3.50 -13.91 -18.13
C LYS A 136 -4.78 -13.35 -18.73
N TYR A 137 -4.77 -12.88 -19.98
CA TYR A 137 -5.98 -12.42 -20.68
C TYR A 137 -7.08 -13.49 -20.64
N ASN A 138 -6.74 -14.72 -21.04
CA ASN A 138 -7.68 -15.83 -21.08
C ASN A 138 -8.20 -16.21 -19.69
N ALA A 139 -7.36 -16.14 -18.67
CA ALA A 139 -7.75 -16.40 -17.29
C ALA A 139 -8.75 -15.35 -16.78
N VAL A 140 -8.44 -14.06 -16.95
CA VAL A 140 -9.29 -12.96 -16.47
C VAL A 140 -10.60 -12.89 -17.26
N LYS A 141 -10.58 -13.14 -18.57
CA LYS A 141 -11.79 -13.16 -19.41
C LYS A 141 -12.80 -14.23 -19.00
N LYS A 142 -12.34 -15.31 -18.36
CA LYS A 142 -13.19 -16.41 -17.85
C LYS A 142 -13.66 -16.17 -16.41
N ASP A 143 -13.06 -15.21 -15.72
CA ASP A 143 -13.39 -14.90 -14.34
C ASP A 143 -14.63 -14.00 -14.28
N LYS A 144 -15.68 -14.49 -13.63
CA LYS A 144 -16.96 -13.77 -13.48
C LYS A 144 -16.86 -12.55 -12.58
N ALA A 145 -15.77 -12.41 -11.81
CA ALA A 145 -15.52 -11.22 -11.02
C ALA A 145 -15.08 -10.02 -11.88
N PHE A 146 -14.74 -10.24 -13.16
CA PHE A 146 -14.21 -9.20 -14.04
C PHE A 146 -15.12 -8.95 -15.24
N GLU A 147 -15.27 -7.67 -15.57
CA GLU A 147 -15.89 -7.18 -16.80
C GLU A 147 -14.81 -6.73 -17.79
N LEU A 148 -14.93 -7.14 -19.05
CA LEU A 148 -14.09 -6.65 -20.14
C LEU A 148 -14.59 -5.27 -20.58
N VAL A 149 -13.76 -4.26 -20.37
CA VAL A 149 -14.08 -2.85 -20.65
C VAL A 149 -13.55 -2.41 -22.01
N THR A 150 -12.39 -2.92 -22.41
CA THR A 150 -11.75 -2.60 -23.69
C THR A 150 -11.05 -3.84 -24.22
N ASP A 151 -11.19 -4.12 -25.50
CA ASP A 151 -10.54 -5.25 -26.16
C ASP A 151 -10.07 -4.80 -27.56
N ASN A 152 -8.78 -4.48 -27.65
CA ASN A 152 -8.10 -4.12 -28.90
C ASN A 152 -7.02 -5.16 -29.19
N ASP A 153 -6.54 -5.21 -30.44
CA ASP A 153 -5.59 -6.21 -30.93
C ASP A 153 -4.37 -6.45 -30.03
N ASN A 154 -3.85 -5.37 -29.41
CA ASN A 154 -2.66 -5.45 -28.58
C ASN A 154 -2.91 -5.16 -27.09
N PHE A 155 -4.15 -4.81 -26.72
CA PHE A 155 -4.42 -4.29 -25.39
C PHE A 155 -5.85 -4.53 -24.94
N SER A 156 -6.00 -5.07 -23.74
CA SER A 156 -7.30 -5.31 -23.12
C SER A 156 -7.33 -4.76 -21.69
N VAL A 157 -8.49 -4.25 -21.28
CA VAL A 157 -8.73 -3.74 -19.93
C VAL A 157 -9.89 -4.51 -19.31
N PHE A 158 -9.62 -5.13 -18.18
CA PHE A 158 -10.60 -5.77 -17.33
C PHE A 158 -10.78 -4.92 -16.07
N LYS A 159 -12.02 -4.74 -15.65
CA LYS A 159 -12.35 -4.09 -14.37
C LYS A 159 -13.03 -5.11 -13.48
N LYS A 160 -12.72 -5.10 -12.18
CA LYS A 160 -13.39 -5.98 -11.24
C LYS A 160 -14.76 -5.41 -10.87
N THR A 161 -15.81 -6.22 -10.95
CA THR A 161 -17.18 -5.77 -10.68
C THR A 161 -17.34 -5.32 -9.23
N GLY A 162 -17.81 -4.09 -9.04
CA GLY A 162 -18.00 -3.50 -7.70
C GLY A 162 -16.74 -2.89 -7.08
N TYR A 163 -15.59 -2.94 -7.76
CA TYR A 163 -14.33 -2.39 -7.28
C TYR A 163 -13.73 -1.40 -8.30
N SER A 164 -12.76 -0.61 -7.83
CA SER A 164 -11.91 0.26 -8.64
C SER A 164 -10.77 -0.50 -9.35
N ASP A 165 -10.48 -1.72 -8.89
CA ASP A 165 -9.45 -2.62 -9.42
C ASP A 165 -9.57 -2.82 -10.94
N LYS A 166 -8.43 -2.74 -11.63
CA LYS A 166 -8.31 -3.06 -13.05
C LYS A 166 -7.11 -3.96 -13.30
N VAL A 167 -7.29 -4.87 -14.25
CA VAL A 167 -6.19 -5.62 -14.87
C VAL A 167 -6.10 -5.19 -16.32
N LYS A 168 -4.95 -4.70 -16.73
CA LYS A 168 -4.67 -4.40 -18.13
C LYS A 168 -3.68 -5.42 -18.66
N VAL A 169 -3.93 -5.93 -19.85
CA VAL A 169 -3.06 -6.89 -20.51
C VAL A 169 -2.62 -6.28 -21.83
N TYR A 170 -1.32 -6.25 -22.05
CA TYR A 170 -0.71 -5.84 -23.31
C TYR A 170 0.00 -7.03 -23.95
N THR A 171 -0.21 -7.22 -25.24
CA THR A 171 0.41 -8.28 -26.04
C THR A 171 0.81 -7.70 -27.39
N ASN A 172 2.08 -7.86 -27.76
CA ASN A 172 2.61 -7.57 -29.08
C ASN A 172 3.67 -8.62 -29.40
N SER A 173 4.02 -8.85 -30.66
CA SER A 173 4.93 -9.91 -31.12
C SER A 173 6.20 -10.01 -30.24
N GLY A 174 6.25 -11.05 -29.40
CA GLY A 174 7.35 -11.34 -28.47
C GLY A 174 7.35 -10.57 -27.15
N VAL A 175 6.50 -9.55 -26.98
CA VAL A 175 6.44 -8.68 -25.78
C VAL A 175 5.07 -8.76 -25.13
N GLY A 176 5.04 -8.97 -23.82
CA GLY A 176 3.83 -8.91 -23.02
C GLY A 176 4.00 -7.98 -21.83
N ALA A 177 2.89 -7.45 -21.32
CA ALA A 177 2.86 -6.83 -20.01
C ALA A 177 1.51 -7.07 -19.34
N ILE A 178 1.54 -7.20 -18.02
CA ILE A 178 0.33 -7.23 -17.19
C ILE A 178 0.44 -6.06 -16.23
N GLN A 179 -0.60 -5.22 -16.18
CA GLN A 179 -0.67 -4.12 -15.24
C GLN A 179 -1.87 -4.29 -14.32
N TYR A 180 -1.62 -4.25 -13.02
CA TYR A 180 -2.65 -4.16 -11.98
C TYR A 180 -2.77 -2.70 -11.56
N VAL A 181 -4.00 -2.20 -11.52
CA VAL A 181 -4.29 -0.83 -11.07
C VAL A 181 -5.32 -0.89 -9.98
N ASP A 182 -5.02 -0.29 -8.85
CA ASP A 182 -5.94 -0.17 -7.72
C ASP A 182 -6.10 1.31 -7.33
N PHE A 183 -7.30 1.66 -6.87
CA PHE A 183 -7.60 2.94 -6.26
C PHE A 183 -8.28 2.70 -4.91
N ILE A 184 -7.59 3.07 -3.84
CA ILE A 184 -8.05 2.90 -2.47
C ILE A 184 -8.35 4.28 -1.89
N LYS A 185 -9.48 4.42 -1.21
CA LYS A 185 -9.80 5.60 -0.41
C LYS A 185 -9.61 5.25 1.05
N HIS A 186 -8.78 6.04 1.75
CA HIS A 186 -8.56 5.89 3.18
C HIS A 186 -9.08 7.13 3.93
N ASP A 187 -9.94 6.92 4.92
CA ASP A 187 -10.47 7.97 5.80
C ASP A 187 -9.52 8.16 6.99
N LEU A 188 -9.00 9.38 7.17
CA LEU A 188 -8.04 9.72 8.23
C LEU A 188 -8.75 9.82 9.59
N LYS A 189 -8.09 9.33 10.64
CA LYS A 189 -8.67 9.20 11.99
C LYS A 189 -8.57 10.47 12.84
N PHE A 190 -7.55 11.30 12.60
CA PHE A 190 -7.14 12.48 13.41
C PHE A 190 -6.82 12.15 14.87
#